data_AF-A0A925HWW3-F1
#
_entry.id   AF-A0A925HWW3-F1
#
_cell.length_a   1.000
_cell.length_b   1.000
_cell.length_c   1.000
_cell.angle_alpha   90.00
_cell.angle_beta   90.00
_cell.angle_gamma   90.00
#
_symmetry.space_group_name_H-M   'P 1'
#
loop_
_entity.id
_entity.type
_entity.pdbx_description
1 polymer ?
#
loop_
_entity_poly.entity_id
_entity_poly.type
_entity_poly.pdbx_seq_one_letter_code
_entity_poly.pdbx_strand_id
1 'polypeptide(L)'
;MAEKPFQDTIPVTDSLKYPIHDRYGDRFTNPGRSSLDLRTPINITDSIIYDPTTRQYFIIEKIGTKYYRKPTYLTFDEFMAIQARKQEREYFQKRSNILNNLNRKLVRPKMNAYNNLFNRIFGAGPDGTPKVEIRPQGDVNIIAGYQGQNIKNPALPERARKNGGFDFDMNANLSVIANIGDKLKLPINYNTLANFNFENQLKLDYAGTNDEILKRLEAGNISFASKGTLIPGAQQLFGIKTQLQFGKLFVTAAIANQQSSRQSLGLQGGATNTYFEFKANDYEENRHFLLAQFFRENFKNAMKDLPRVNSLVQILRLEVWVTNRNGSTTETRDVVGLMDLGERNPFNPSIQSQTNLAFPFNDANNLYRNIINDPSSRNSSQVTTKLASLGLRAVQDFEKTFARKLLAYNDYQFNPQIGYLS
;
A
#
# COMPACT_ATOMS: atom_id res chain seq x y z
N MET A 1 64.17 8.19 -21.69
CA MET A 1 65.36 8.89 -21.18
C MET A 1 64.93 9.60 -19.90
N ALA A 2 65.23 9.02 -18.74
CA ALA A 2 64.70 9.50 -17.46
C ALA A 2 65.54 10.66 -16.92
N GLU A 3 64.91 11.83 -16.80
CA GLU A 3 65.48 13.04 -16.21
C GLU A 3 65.60 12.84 -14.69
N LYS A 4 66.82 12.94 -14.15
CA LYS A 4 67.07 12.82 -12.70
C LYS A 4 66.39 14.00 -11.97
N PRO A 5 65.75 13.78 -10.80
CA PRO A 5 65.23 14.89 -10.01
C PRO A 5 66.38 15.78 -9.54
N PHE A 6 66.20 17.10 -9.64
CA PHE A 6 67.14 18.09 -9.08
C PHE A 6 67.32 17.83 -7.58
N GLN A 7 68.57 17.59 -7.18
CA GLN A 7 68.96 17.41 -5.80
C GLN A 7 69.40 18.76 -5.24
N ASP A 8 68.77 19.20 -4.16
CA ASP A 8 69.05 20.49 -3.51
C ASP A 8 70.52 20.54 -3.05
N THR A 9 71.24 21.61 -3.36
CA THR A 9 72.72 21.67 -3.29
C THR A 9 73.28 21.89 -1.88
N ILE A 10 72.46 21.78 -0.83
CA ILE A 10 72.91 21.89 0.56
C ILE A 10 72.25 20.77 1.39
N PRO A 11 73.01 19.80 1.93
CA PRO A 11 72.44 18.79 2.82
C PRO A 11 72.22 19.40 4.20
N VAL A 12 71.01 19.90 4.47
CA VAL A 12 70.59 20.25 5.83
C VAL A 12 69.85 19.05 6.40
N THR A 13 70.50 18.31 7.29
CA THR A 13 69.81 17.33 8.14
C THR A 13 69.00 18.09 9.18
N ASP A 14 67.67 18.09 9.04
CA ASP A 14 66.72 18.68 9.99
C ASP A 14 66.87 17.99 11.36
N SER A 15 67.07 18.78 12.43
CA SER A 15 67.30 18.30 13.80
C SER A 15 66.00 18.01 14.57
N LEU A 16 64.85 18.22 13.94
CA LEU A 16 63.55 17.94 14.54
C LEU A 16 63.28 16.44 14.63
N LYS A 17 62.78 15.98 15.79
CA LYS A 17 62.31 14.58 16.02
C LYS A 17 61.25 14.14 15.00
N TYR A 18 60.49 15.10 14.48
CA TYR A 18 59.59 14.93 13.34
C TYR A 18 59.99 15.96 12.28
N PRO A 19 60.75 15.56 11.25
CA PRO A 19 61.21 16.49 10.23
C PRO A 19 60.04 17.04 9.42
N ILE A 20 60.04 18.36 9.23
CA ILE A 20 59.01 19.04 8.44
C ILE A 20 59.40 18.90 6.97
N HIS A 21 58.55 18.22 6.21
CA HIS A 21 58.80 18.04 4.78
C HIS A 21 58.03 19.09 3.99
N ASP A 22 58.72 19.78 3.08
CA ASP A 22 58.02 20.61 2.12
C ASP A 22 57.19 19.74 1.15
N ARG A 23 56.03 20.24 0.76
CA ARG A 23 55.09 19.58 -0.15
C ARG A 23 55.69 19.55 -1.56
N TYR A 24 55.52 18.47 -2.32
CA TYR A 24 56.05 18.39 -3.70
C TYR A 24 55.11 18.96 -4.79
N GLY A 25 53.87 19.33 -4.49
CA GLY A 25 52.87 19.78 -5.48
C GLY A 25 51.91 20.85 -4.96
N ASP A 26 50.74 21.01 -5.58
CA ASP A 26 49.69 21.91 -5.08
C ASP A 26 48.92 21.32 -3.89
N ARG A 27 48.21 22.17 -3.15
CA ARG A 27 47.58 21.79 -1.88
C ARG A 27 46.34 20.92 -2.07
N PHE A 28 45.76 20.91 -3.26
CA PHE A 28 44.52 20.21 -3.58
C PHE A 28 44.78 18.79 -4.06
N THR A 29 45.82 18.57 -4.85
CA THR A 29 46.23 17.24 -5.32
C THR A 29 47.13 16.50 -4.33
N ASN A 30 48.01 17.22 -3.63
CA ASN A 30 48.95 16.64 -2.67
C ASN A 30 48.85 17.33 -1.31
N PRO A 31 47.75 17.14 -0.57
CA PRO A 31 47.62 17.68 0.79
C PRO A 31 48.71 17.07 1.69
N GLY A 32 49.37 17.92 2.48
CA GLY A 32 50.38 17.48 3.45
C GLY A 32 49.83 16.36 4.33
N ARG A 33 50.67 15.34 4.60
CA ARG A 33 50.22 14.06 5.20
C ARG A 33 50.04 14.13 6.72
N SER A 34 50.51 15.20 7.37
CA SER A 34 50.53 15.30 8.82
C SER A 34 49.62 16.43 9.32
N SER A 35 48.73 16.12 10.26
CA SER A 35 47.98 17.14 11.01
C SER A 35 48.83 17.90 12.02
N LEU A 36 50.09 17.47 12.21
CA LEU A 36 51.07 18.07 13.12
C LEU A 36 52.02 19.05 12.40
N ASP A 37 51.94 19.16 11.08
CA ASP A 37 52.74 20.14 10.33
C ASP A 37 52.23 21.57 10.57
N LEU A 38 53.16 22.53 10.48
CA LEU A 38 52.82 23.95 10.59
C LEU A 38 51.89 24.38 9.45
N ARG A 39 50.92 25.23 9.78
CA ARG A 39 50.04 25.83 8.77
C ARG A 39 50.86 26.70 7.82
N THR A 40 50.44 26.72 6.56
CA THR A 40 51.04 27.59 5.54
C THR A 40 51.05 29.04 6.05
N PRO A 41 52.21 29.74 6.02
CA PRO A 41 52.29 31.11 6.51
C PRO A 41 51.42 32.05 5.68
N ILE A 42 50.91 33.11 6.34
CA ILE A 42 49.87 33.98 5.79
C ILE A 42 50.30 34.79 4.55
N ASN A 43 51.61 34.88 4.30
CA ASN A 43 52.18 35.55 3.15
C ASN A 43 52.10 34.72 1.85
N ILE A 44 51.71 33.44 1.94
CA ILE A 44 51.43 32.59 0.79
C ILE A 44 49.93 32.63 0.50
N THR A 45 49.59 33.03 -0.73
CA THR A 45 48.20 33.08 -1.20
C THR A 45 48.00 32.09 -2.34
N ASP A 46 46.95 31.28 -2.22
CA ASP A 46 46.56 30.30 -3.23
C ASP A 46 45.31 30.81 -3.96
N SER A 47 45.28 30.71 -5.28
CA SER A 47 44.11 31.02 -6.11
C SER A 47 43.90 29.97 -7.18
N ILE A 48 42.64 29.70 -7.52
CA ILE A 48 42.26 28.81 -8.62
C ILE A 48 41.67 29.69 -9.72
N ILE A 49 42.28 29.66 -10.90
CA ILE A 49 41.85 30.41 -12.07
C ILE A 49 41.37 29.43 -13.14
N TYR A 50 40.16 29.63 -13.65
CA TYR A 50 39.62 28.84 -14.74
C TYR A 50 40.03 29.46 -16.09
N ASP A 51 40.57 28.63 -16.99
CA ASP A 51 40.83 29.01 -18.38
C ASP A 51 39.75 28.42 -19.30
N PRO A 52 38.91 29.26 -19.94
CA PRO A 52 37.83 28.80 -20.81
C PRO A 52 38.33 28.19 -22.13
N THR A 53 39.55 28.47 -22.56
CA THR A 53 40.08 27.98 -23.84
C THR A 53 40.57 26.54 -23.73
N THR A 54 41.34 26.24 -22.69
CA THR A 54 41.87 24.90 -22.40
C THR A 54 40.92 24.05 -21.56
N ARG A 55 39.87 24.66 -20.98
CA ARG A 55 38.91 24.06 -20.03
C ARG A 55 39.59 23.46 -18.79
N GLN A 56 40.70 24.04 -18.38
CA GLN A 56 41.48 23.60 -17.22
C GLN A 56 41.43 24.63 -16.09
N TYR A 57 41.60 24.15 -14.86
CA TYR A 57 41.70 24.98 -13.66
C TYR A 57 43.17 25.08 -13.24
N PHE A 58 43.74 26.27 -13.28
CA PHE A 58 45.10 26.54 -12.86
C PHE A 58 45.16 26.91 -11.38
N ILE A 59 45.98 26.19 -10.62
CA ILE A 59 46.25 26.46 -9.22
C ILE A 59 47.53 27.27 -9.14
N ILE A 60 47.42 28.46 -8.56
CA ILE A 60 48.49 29.45 -8.51
C ILE A 60 48.78 29.81 -7.05
N GLU A 61 50.02 29.60 -6.64
CA GLU A 61 50.53 29.96 -5.31
C GLU A 61 51.51 31.13 -5.43
N LYS A 62 51.24 32.23 -4.73
CA LYS A 62 52.05 33.46 -4.77
C LYS A 62 52.53 33.87 -3.39
N ILE A 63 53.78 34.34 -3.32
CA ILE A 63 54.31 35.12 -2.18
C ILE A 63 54.41 36.57 -2.65
N GLY A 64 53.53 37.43 -2.12
CA GLY A 64 53.37 38.80 -2.63
C GLY A 64 53.03 38.80 -4.12
N THR A 65 53.94 39.30 -4.96
CA THR A 65 53.78 39.36 -6.42
C THR A 65 54.51 38.25 -7.19
N LYS A 66 55.31 37.42 -6.52
CA LYS A 66 56.10 36.36 -7.16
C LYS A 66 55.41 35.01 -7.02
N TYR A 67 55.47 34.21 -8.08
CA TYR A 67 55.05 32.81 -8.03
C TYR A 67 55.96 32.04 -7.08
N TYR A 68 55.37 31.46 -6.04
CA TYR A 68 56.08 30.60 -5.10
C TYR A 68 56.46 29.27 -5.76
N ARG A 69 55.59 28.76 -6.64
CA ARG A 69 55.73 27.50 -7.37
C ARG A 69 55.19 27.60 -8.79
N LYS A 70 55.58 26.63 -9.64
CA LYS A 70 54.99 26.50 -10.98
C LYS A 70 53.49 26.21 -10.85
N PRO A 71 52.62 26.93 -11.58
CA PRO A 71 51.20 26.62 -11.59
C PRO A 71 50.94 25.18 -12.02
N THR A 72 50.08 24.48 -11.28
CA THR A 72 49.56 23.17 -11.69
C THR A 72 48.19 23.35 -12.32
N TYR A 73 47.78 22.44 -13.20
CA TYR A 73 46.47 22.47 -13.81
C TYR A 73 45.68 21.22 -13.42
N LEU A 74 44.36 21.38 -13.31
CA LEU A 74 43.40 20.31 -13.10
C LEU A 74 42.42 20.28 -14.26
N THR A 75 42.03 19.08 -14.68
CA THR A 75 40.85 18.90 -15.52
C THR A 75 39.58 19.17 -14.74
N PHE A 76 38.46 19.42 -15.44
CA PHE A 76 37.17 19.62 -14.81
C PHE A 76 36.76 18.44 -13.93
N ASP A 77 36.96 17.21 -14.41
CA ASP A 77 36.58 15.99 -13.70
C ASP A 77 37.40 15.80 -12.42
N GLU A 78 38.71 16.07 -12.47
CA GLU A 78 39.59 16.00 -11.30
C GLU A 78 39.21 17.05 -10.24
N PHE A 79 38.95 18.29 -10.67
CA PHE A 79 38.51 19.34 -9.77
C PHE A 79 37.17 18.99 -9.10
N MET A 80 36.22 18.47 -9.88
CA MET A 80 34.93 18.05 -9.35
C MET A 80 35.04 16.88 -8.37
N ALA A 81 35.90 15.90 -8.66
CA ALA A 81 36.15 14.78 -7.75
C ALA A 81 36.75 15.24 -6.41
N ILE A 82 37.70 16.20 -6.44
CA ILE A 82 38.28 16.79 -5.22
C ILE A 82 37.22 17.54 -4.42
N GLN A 83 36.40 18.35 -5.09
CA GLN A 83 35.34 19.14 -4.45
C GLN A 83 34.26 18.24 -3.81
N ALA A 84 33.85 17.17 -4.51
CA ALA A 84 32.90 16.20 -3.99
C ALA A 84 33.42 15.53 -2.70
N ARG A 85 34.67 15.05 -2.70
CA ARG A 85 35.32 14.47 -1.50
C ARG A 85 35.44 15.46 -0.34
N LYS A 86 35.60 16.75 -0.62
CA LYS A 86 35.63 17.81 0.41
C LYS A 86 34.25 17.99 1.03
N GLN A 87 33.22 18.12 0.20
CA GLN A 87 31.83 18.28 0.65
C GLN A 87 31.35 17.07 1.46
N GLU A 88 31.70 15.85 1.03
CA GLU A 88 31.36 14.62 1.74
C GLU A 88 31.97 14.60 3.16
N ARG A 89 33.27 14.93 3.29
CA ARG A 89 33.93 15.04 4.60
C ARG A 89 33.28 16.11 5.49
N GLU A 90 32.97 17.28 4.94
CA GLU A 90 32.31 18.35 5.69
C GLU A 90 30.91 17.93 6.16
N TYR A 91 30.16 17.22 5.31
CA TYR A 91 28.87 16.65 5.65
C TYR A 91 28.96 15.67 6.81
N PHE A 92 29.89 14.71 6.77
CA PHE A 92 30.09 13.75 7.85
C PHE A 92 30.55 14.41 9.16
N GLN A 93 31.39 15.44 9.10
CA GLN A 93 31.78 16.23 10.27
C GLN A 93 30.59 16.96 10.89
N LYS A 94 29.76 17.64 10.08
CA LYS A 94 28.52 18.30 10.56
C LYS A 94 27.57 17.28 11.18
N ARG A 95 27.36 16.14 10.53
CA ARG A 95 26.52 15.04 11.04
C ARG A 95 27.03 14.52 12.39
N SER A 96 28.33 14.29 12.52
CA SER A 96 28.94 13.85 13.78
C SER A 96 28.76 14.87 14.91
N ASN A 97 28.96 16.16 14.63
CA ASN A 97 28.74 17.23 15.60
C ASN A 97 27.28 17.32 16.05
N ILE A 98 26.32 17.11 15.14
CA ILE A 98 24.89 17.07 15.46
C ILE A 98 24.57 15.86 16.35
N LEU A 99 25.09 14.67 16.01
CA LEU A 99 24.91 13.46 16.83
C LEU A 99 25.51 13.62 18.23
N ASN A 100 26.69 14.24 18.35
CA ASN A 100 27.29 14.54 19.65
C ASN A 100 26.44 15.54 20.48
N ASN A 101 25.83 16.54 19.83
CA ASN A 101 24.92 17.47 20.50
C ASN A 101 23.59 16.81 20.90
N LEU A 102 23.08 15.86 20.12
CA LEU A 102 21.88 15.06 20.46
C LEU A 102 22.15 14.06 21.60
N ASN A 103 23.37 13.51 21.67
CA ASN A 103 23.80 12.61 22.75
C ASN A 103 24.12 13.35 24.07
N ARG A 104 24.28 14.68 24.05
CA ARG A 104 24.30 15.46 25.29
C ARG A 104 22.89 15.47 25.87
N LYS A 105 22.70 14.66 26.92
CA LYS A 105 21.49 14.56 27.74
C LYS A 105 20.98 15.98 28.06
N LEU A 106 19.94 16.44 27.36
CA LEU A 106 19.27 17.70 27.68
C LEU A 106 18.84 17.63 29.14
N VAL A 107 19.40 18.50 29.98
CA VAL A 107 18.88 18.75 31.32
C VAL A 107 17.47 19.26 31.10
N ARG A 108 16.48 18.44 31.48
CA ARG A 108 15.06 18.80 31.38
C ARG A 108 14.87 20.19 31.99
N PRO A 109 14.37 21.20 31.25
CA PRO A 109 14.12 22.50 31.84
C PRO A 109 13.13 22.32 33.00
N LYS A 110 13.48 22.84 34.18
CA LYS A 110 12.55 22.85 35.32
C LYS A 110 11.41 23.81 34.96
N MET A 111 10.24 23.25 34.70
CA MET A 111 9.02 24.00 34.43
C MET A 111 8.57 24.67 35.73
N ASN A 112 8.87 25.97 35.87
CA ASN A 112 8.34 26.77 36.96
C ASN A 112 6.99 27.35 36.50
N ALA A 113 5.89 26.86 37.06
CA ALA A 113 4.58 27.49 36.90
C ALA A 113 4.45 28.65 37.90
N TYR A 114 4.06 29.84 37.43
CA TYR A 114 3.90 31.03 38.27
C TYR A 114 2.61 30.98 39.13
N ASN A 115 2.68 31.60 40.32
CA ASN A 115 1.75 31.46 41.43
C ASN A 115 0.45 32.29 41.32
N ASN A 116 -0.68 31.60 41.49
CA ASN A 116 -1.78 31.87 42.46
C ASN A 116 -3.12 31.26 41.98
N LEU A 117 -3.38 31.25 40.66
CA LEU A 117 -4.55 30.56 40.08
C LEU A 117 -4.30 29.07 39.85
N PHE A 118 -3.09 28.72 39.41
CA PHE A 118 -2.72 27.33 39.09
C PHE A 118 -2.76 26.43 40.33
N ASN A 119 -2.24 26.90 41.47
CA ASN A 119 -2.21 26.14 42.73
C ASN A 119 -3.62 25.90 43.30
N ARG A 120 -4.57 26.84 43.11
CA ARG A 120 -5.96 26.71 43.60
C ARG A 120 -6.79 25.71 42.78
N ILE A 121 -6.51 25.59 41.48
CA ILE A 121 -7.26 24.74 40.54
C ILE A 121 -6.66 23.33 40.46
N PHE A 122 -5.34 23.18 40.51
CA PHE A 122 -4.67 21.89 40.24
C PHE A 122 -4.11 21.17 41.49
N GLY A 123 -4.13 21.81 42.65
CA GLY A 123 -3.59 21.27 43.91
C GLY A 123 -2.07 21.42 43.99
N ALA A 124 -1.56 21.85 45.14
CA ALA A 124 -0.14 21.95 45.43
C ALA A 124 0.35 20.70 46.15
N GLY A 125 1.54 20.18 45.80
CA GLY A 125 2.19 19.16 46.60
C GLY A 125 2.61 19.69 47.99
N PRO A 126 3.11 18.83 48.90
CA PRO A 126 3.49 19.20 50.26
C PRO A 126 4.44 20.41 50.40
N ASP A 127 5.21 20.72 49.34
CA ASP A 127 6.18 21.83 49.27
C ASP A 127 5.68 23.03 48.44
N GLY A 128 4.38 23.16 48.18
CA GLY A 128 3.82 24.32 47.46
C GLY A 128 4.10 24.38 45.96
N THR A 129 4.68 23.32 45.38
CA THR A 129 4.96 23.22 43.94
C THR A 129 3.97 22.27 43.25
N PRO A 130 3.43 22.62 42.06
CA PRO A 130 2.62 21.70 41.27
C PRO A 130 3.51 20.56 40.76
N LYS A 131 3.31 19.35 41.27
CA LYS A 131 3.98 18.14 40.79
C LYS A 131 3.41 17.78 39.42
N VAL A 132 4.10 18.17 38.36
CA VAL A 132 3.80 17.75 36.99
C VAL A 132 4.65 16.52 36.68
N GLU A 133 3.99 15.37 36.57
CA GLU A 133 4.61 14.11 36.21
C GLU A 133 4.13 13.69 34.82
N ILE A 134 5.05 13.62 33.85
CA ILE A 134 4.75 13.18 32.49
C ILE A 134 5.58 11.92 32.22
N ARG A 135 4.90 10.82 31.92
CA ARG A 135 5.49 9.52 31.61
C ARG A 135 5.14 9.12 30.17
N PRO A 136 5.95 9.50 29.17
CA PRO A 136 5.80 8.98 27.81
C PRO A 136 6.39 7.56 27.71
N GLN A 137 5.71 6.70 26.98
CA GLN A 137 6.08 5.31 26.69
C GLN A 137 5.72 5.00 25.24
N GLY A 138 6.51 4.15 24.59
CA GLY A 138 6.29 3.77 23.19
C GLY A 138 7.43 4.18 22.27
N ASP A 139 7.19 4.06 20.97
CA ASP A 139 8.17 4.25 19.92
C ASP A 139 7.61 5.11 18.78
N VAL A 140 8.53 5.80 18.11
CA VAL A 140 8.22 6.63 16.94
C VAL A 140 9.25 6.30 15.89
N ASN A 141 8.82 5.58 14.85
CA ASN A 141 9.62 5.21 13.70
C ASN A 141 9.30 6.18 12.56
N ILE A 142 10.34 6.81 12.03
CA ILE A 142 10.21 7.75 10.91
C ILE A 142 11.09 7.23 9.78
N ILE A 143 10.47 6.92 8.64
CA ILE A 143 11.14 6.54 7.42
C ILE A 143 10.97 7.72 6.45
N ALA A 144 12.10 8.33 6.08
CA ALA A 144 12.14 9.41 5.11
C ALA A 144 13.11 9.03 4.00
N GLY A 145 12.66 9.05 2.76
CA GLY A 145 13.41 8.62 1.61
C GLY A 145 12.96 9.29 0.32
N TYR A 146 13.63 8.95 -0.77
CA TYR A 146 13.19 9.30 -2.10
C TYR A 146 12.85 8.02 -2.84
N GLN A 147 11.60 7.89 -3.28
CA GLN A 147 11.16 6.77 -4.10
C GLN A 147 10.97 7.25 -5.54
N GLY A 148 11.64 6.60 -6.48
CA GLY A 148 11.52 6.90 -7.90
C GLY A 148 11.43 5.64 -8.73
N GLN A 149 10.60 5.67 -9.77
CA GLN A 149 10.45 4.61 -10.74
C GLN A 149 10.73 5.14 -12.15
N ASN A 150 11.42 4.32 -12.95
CA ASN A 150 11.62 4.56 -14.36
C ASN A 150 10.95 3.45 -15.18
N ILE A 151 9.85 3.77 -15.84
CA ILE A 151 9.04 2.84 -16.63
C ILE A 151 9.53 2.85 -18.08
N LYS A 152 10.02 1.70 -18.56
CA LYS A 152 10.49 1.53 -19.96
C LYS A 152 9.35 1.22 -20.94
N ASN A 153 8.17 1.81 -20.75
CA ASN A 153 7.05 1.61 -21.65
C ASN A 153 7.08 2.67 -22.77
N PRO A 154 7.31 2.28 -24.04
CA PRO A 154 7.37 3.22 -25.15
C PRO A 154 6.04 3.94 -25.41
N ALA A 155 4.90 3.37 -25.01
CA ALA A 155 3.58 3.99 -25.15
C ALA A 155 3.38 5.21 -24.23
N LEU A 156 4.19 5.36 -23.18
CA LEU A 156 4.15 6.52 -22.30
C LEU A 156 5.07 7.63 -22.84
N PRO A 157 4.64 8.91 -22.79
CA PRO A 157 5.52 10.06 -23.03
C PRO A 157 6.73 10.05 -22.09
N GLU A 158 7.90 10.51 -22.54
CA GLU A 158 9.15 10.43 -21.76
C GLU A 158 9.07 11.10 -20.38
N ARG A 159 8.34 12.22 -20.29
CA ARG A 159 8.07 12.91 -19.01
C ARG A 159 7.30 12.05 -18.00
N ALA A 160 6.47 11.12 -18.47
CA ALA A 160 5.68 10.21 -17.63
C ALA A 160 6.41 8.89 -17.35
N ARG A 161 7.56 8.65 -18.00
CA ARG A 161 8.37 7.44 -17.76
C ARG A 161 9.19 7.56 -16.47
N LYS A 162 9.59 8.77 -16.07
CA LYS A 162 10.30 9.02 -14.82
C LYS A 162 9.35 9.70 -13.84
N ASN A 163 8.95 8.97 -12.81
CA ASN A 163 8.19 9.54 -11.70
C ASN A 163 8.94 9.27 -10.40
N GLY A 164 8.92 10.21 -9.47
CA GLY A 164 9.52 10.05 -8.16
C GLY A 164 9.11 11.18 -7.22
N GLY A 165 9.17 10.90 -5.94
CA GLY A 165 8.73 11.80 -4.89
C GLY A 165 9.47 11.57 -3.58
N PHE A 166 9.34 12.54 -2.69
CA PHE A 166 9.72 12.35 -1.30
C PHE A 166 8.73 11.37 -0.68
N ASP A 167 9.26 10.27 -0.17
CA ASP A 167 8.51 9.25 0.54
C ASP A 167 8.72 9.46 2.05
N PHE A 168 7.64 9.65 2.77
CA PHE A 168 7.64 9.94 4.19
C PHE A 168 6.58 9.11 4.88
N ASP A 169 7.04 8.16 5.68
CA ASP A 169 6.20 7.31 6.50
C ASP A 169 6.53 7.52 7.98
N MET A 170 5.50 7.84 8.75
CA MET A 170 5.58 8.05 10.20
C MET A 170 4.72 6.99 10.89
N ASN A 171 5.39 6.09 11.58
CA ASN A 171 4.77 5.12 12.46
C ASN A 171 5.02 5.52 13.92
N ALA A 172 4.03 6.14 14.56
CA ALA A 172 4.09 6.52 15.96
C ALA A 172 3.13 5.66 16.77
N ASN A 173 3.65 4.97 17.78
CA ASN A 173 2.89 4.25 18.80
C ASN A 173 3.29 4.78 20.17
N LEU A 174 2.53 5.76 20.67
CA LEU A 174 2.84 6.54 21.85
C LEU A 174 1.72 6.44 22.89
N SER A 175 2.09 6.13 24.12
CA SER A 175 1.24 6.25 25.31
C SER A 175 1.87 7.24 26.28
N VAL A 176 1.18 8.33 26.58
CA VAL A 176 1.62 9.35 27.54
C VAL A 176 0.62 9.41 28.67
N ILE A 177 1.10 9.26 29.90
CA ILE A 177 0.31 9.57 31.09
C ILE A 177 0.90 10.82 31.73
N ALA A 178 0.15 11.91 31.71
CA ALA A 178 0.51 13.13 32.41
C ALA A 178 -0.41 13.35 33.63
N ASN A 179 0.18 13.36 34.81
CA ASN A 179 -0.48 13.72 36.07
C ASN A 179 -0.03 15.14 36.44
N ILE A 180 -0.97 16.05 36.67
CA ILE A 180 -0.72 17.43 37.07
C ILE A 180 -1.36 17.64 38.44
N GLY A 181 -0.53 17.73 39.47
CA GLY A 181 -0.98 17.75 40.87
C GLY A 181 -1.75 16.47 41.21
N ASP A 182 -2.79 16.61 42.03
CA ASP A 182 -3.63 15.49 42.47
C ASP A 182 -4.96 15.39 41.71
N LYS A 183 -5.28 16.41 40.90
CA LYS A 183 -6.61 16.61 40.34
C LYS A 183 -6.72 16.34 38.84
N LEU A 184 -5.65 16.54 38.07
CA LEU A 184 -5.71 16.46 36.61
C LEU A 184 -4.89 15.27 36.07
N LYS A 185 -5.54 14.43 35.28
CA LYS A 185 -4.93 13.30 34.56
C LYS A 185 -5.20 13.44 33.07
N LEU A 186 -4.14 13.29 32.27
CA LEU A 186 -4.17 13.38 30.82
C LEU A 186 -3.56 12.10 30.22
N PRO A 187 -4.31 10.99 30.15
CA PRO A 187 -3.93 9.83 29.36
C PRO A 187 -4.10 10.13 27.87
N ILE A 188 -3.02 9.99 27.11
CA ILE A 188 -2.96 10.16 25.66
C ILE A 188 -2.42 8.87 25.07
N ASN A 189 -3.22 8.17 24.27
CA ASN A 189 -2.77 7.05 23.45
C ASN A 189 -2.92 7.44 21.99
N TYR A 190 -1.83 7.33 21.24
CA TYR A 190 -1.78 7.71 19.83
C TYR A 190 -0.99 6.66 19.04
N ASN A 191 -1.69 5.98 18.14
CA ASN A 191 -1.15 5.00 17.20
C ASN A 191 -1.55 5.41 15.77
N THR A 192 -0.56 5.70 14.92
CA THR A 192 -0.80 6.08 13.51
C THR A 192 -1.24 4.89 12.65
N LEU A 193 -0.96 3.66 13.09
CA LEU A 193 -1.35 2.42 12.43
C LEU A 193 -2.57 1.75 13.09
N ALA A 194 -3.32 2.47 13.92
CA ALA A 194 -4.56 1.96 14.51
C ALA A 194 -5.59 1.66 13.42
N ASN A 195 -6.16 0.45 13.44
CA ASN A 195 -7.27 0.09 12.54
C ASN A 195 -8.57 0.79 12.93
N PHE A 196 -8.72 1.14 14.22
CA PHE A 196 -9.91 1.76 14.75
C PHE A 196 -9.61 3.09 15.44
N ASN A 197 -10.40 4.12 15.11
CA ASN A 197 -10.24 5.46 15.70
C ASN A 197 -10.41 5.49 17.23
N PHE A 198 -11.09 4.51 17.84
CA PHE A 198 -11.25 4.46 19.31
C PHE A 198 -9.97 4.04 20.05
N GLU A 199 -8.98 3.47 19.35
CA GLU A 199 -7.67 3.14 19.92
C GLU A 199 -6.85 4.41 20.20
N ASN A 200 -7.08 5.44 19.38
CA ASN A 200 -6.56 6.79 19.60
C ASN A 200 -7.41 7.49 20.65
N GLN A 201 -6.89 7.51 21.88
CA GLN A 201 -7.57 8.06 23.04
C GLN A 201 -6.89 9.34 23.47
N LEU A 202 -7.62 10.45 23.36
CA LEU A 202 -7.26 11.70 23.99
C LEU A 202 -8.30 11.96 25.07
N LYS A 203 -7.91 11.81 26.33
CA LYS A 203 -8.82 12.09 27.45
C LYS A 203 -8.16 13.06 28.43
N LEU A 204 -8.91 14.08 28.78
CA LEU A 204 -8.66 14.92 29.95
C LEU A 204 -9.61 14.48 31.05
N ASP A 205 -9.10 14.22 32.25
CA ASP A 205 -9.90 13.85 33.41
C ASP A 205 -9.48 14.72 34.60
N TYR A 206 -10.35 15.64 34.98
CA TYR A 206 -10.24 16.40 36.21
C TYR A 206 -11.12 15.76 37.28
N ALA A 207 -10.55 15.47 38.45
CA ALA A 207 -11.25 15.00 39.63
C ALA A 207 -11.20 16.08 40.72
N GLY A 208 -12.37 16.57 41.11
CA GLY A 208 -12.52 17.47 42.25
C GLY A 208 -12.44 16.73 43.58
N THR A 209 -12.18 17.46 44.65
CA THR A 209 -12.16 16.90 46.02
C THR A 209 -13.57 16.66 46.57
N ASN A 210 -13.67 16.03 47.75
CA ASN A 210 -14.96 15.68 48.36
C ASN A 210 -15.86 16.90 48.66
N ASP A 211 -15.28 18.08 48.85
CA ASP A 211 -16.03 19.30 49.19
C ASP A 211 -16.43 20.13 47.95
N GLU A 212 -15.92 19.78 46.77
CA GLU A 212 -16.22 20.51 45.52
C GLU A 212 -17.54 20.07 44.90
N ILE A 213 -18.34 21.03 44.40
CA ILE A 213 -19.58 20.74 43.65
C ILE A 213 -19.24 20.02 42.34
N LEU A 214 -18.15 20.43 41.66
CA LEU A 214 -17.63 19.76 40.47
C LEU A 214 -16.87 18.50 40.87
N LYS A 215 -17.47 17.34 40.66
CA LYS A 215 -16.83 16.04 40.97
C LYS A 215 -15.89 15.58 39.88
N ARG A 216 -16.32 15.64 38.63
CA ARG A 216 -15.47 15.28 37.48
C ARG A 216 -15.74 16.16 36.28
N LEU A 217 -14.69 16.49 35.55
CA LEU A 217 -14.77 17.09 34.22
C LEU A 217 -13.88 16.27 33.28
N GLU A 218 -14.52 15.59 32.34
CA GLU A 218 -13.87 14.79 31.31
C GLU A 218 -13.98 15.52 29.96
N ALA A 219 -12.92 15.54 29.16
CA ALA A 219 -12.95 16.05 27.79
C ALA A 219 -12.19 15.13 26.82
N GLY A 220 -12.63 15.07 25.56
CA GLY A 220 -12.12 14.14 24.55
C GLY A 220 -12.90 12.83 24.55
N ASN A 221 -12.22 11.67 24.60
CA ASN A 221 -12.88 10.37 24.62
C ASN A 221 -13.59 10.13 25.97
N ILE A 222 -14.91 10.21 25.97
CA ILE A 222 -15.77 10.04 27.14
C ILE A 222 -16.74 8.87 26.95
N SER A 223 -17.27 8.37 28.06
CA SER A 223 -18.36 7.40 28.08
C SER A 223 -19.48 7.90 28.98
N PHE A 224 -20.71 7.74 28.52
CA PHE A 224 -21.90 8.10 29.26
C PHE A 224 -22.70 6.82 29.55
N ALA A 225 -22.50 6.27 30.75
CA ALA A 225 -23.27 5.11 31.20
C ALA A 225 -24.59 5.57 31.83
N SER A 226 -25.71 5.06 31.32
CA SER A 226 -27.05 5.23 31.90
C SER A 226 -27.42 3.97 32.68
N LYS A 227 -28.16 4.12 33.79
CA LYS A 227 -28.67 2.99 34.58
C LYS A 227 -29.99 2.41 34.02
N GLY A 228 -30.63 3.11 33.09
CA GLY A 228 -31.91 2.68 32.50
C GLY A 228 -31.72 1.72 31.33
N THR A 229 -32.63 0.76 31.18
CA THR A 229 -32.65 -0.17 30.04
C THR A 229 -33.25 0.47 28.78
N LEU A 230 -34.16 1.45 28.93
CA LEU A 230 -34.83 2.14 27.83
C LEU A 230 -33.95 3.18 27.14
N ILE A 231 -33.13 3.90 27.90
CA ILE A 231 -32.16 4.86 27.40
C ILE A 231 -30.77 4.28 27.68
N PRO A 232 -30.25 3.43 26.78
CA PRO A 232 -28.92 2.85 26.95
C PRO A 232 -27.87 3.97 26.93
N GLY A 233 -26.83 3.80 27.73
CA GLY A 233 -25.68 4.70 27.70
C GLY A 233 -24.98 4.69 26.34
N ALA A 234 -24.36 5.81 25.99
CA ALA A 234 -23.51 5.90 24.80
C ALA A 234 -22.04 5.78 25.17
N GLN A 235 -21.31 4.95 24.44
CA GLN A 235 -19.87 4.71 24.61
C GLN A 235 -19.10 5.24 23.39
N GLN A 236 -17.80 5.50 23.56
CA GLN A 236 -16.93 6.05 22.51
C GLN A 236 -17.47 7.38 21.94
N LEU A 237 -17.70 8.32 22.85
CA LEU A 237 -18.11 9.68 22.53
C LEU A 237 -16.88 10.58 22.54
N PHE A 238 -16.78 11.54 21.62
CA PHE A 238 -15.76 12.59 21.66
C PHE A 238 -16.40 13.93 21.99
N GLY A 239 -16.14 14.44 23.19
CA GLY A 239 -16.75 15.67 23.68
C GLY A 239 -16.42 15.98 25.13
N ILE A 240 -17.31 16.71 25.79
CA ILE A 240 -17.13 17.17 27.17
C ILE A 240 -18.21 16.54 28.05
N LYS A 241 -17.81 16.04 29.22
CA LYS A 241 -18.71 15.50 30.26
C LYS A 241 -18.37 16.09 31.61
N THR A 242 -19.39 16.50 32.33
CA THR A 242 -19.27 17.10 33.66
C THR A 242 -20.19 16.36 34.63
N GLN A 243 -19.68 16.14 35.85
CA GLN A 243 -20.41 15.56 36.97
C GLN A 243 -20.44 16.56 38.11
N LEU A 244 -21.64 16.98 38.49
CA LEU A 244 -21.90 17.91 39.58
C LEU A 244 -22.65 17.18 40.71
N GLN A 245 -22.30 17.47 41.95
CA GLN A 245 -22.99 16.92 43.13
C GLN A 245 -23.47 18.06 44.03
N PHE A 246 -24.79 18.12 44.24
CA PHE A 246 -25.45 19.04 45.16
C PHE A 246 -26.05 18.25 46.33
N GLY A 247 -25.27 18.07 47.40
CA GLY A 247 -25.65 17.20 48.51
C GLY A 247 -25.82 15.75 48.07
N LYS A 248 -27.07 15.26 48.00
CA LYS A 248 -27.43 13.91 47.53
C LYS A 248 -27.78 13.84 46.03
N LEU A 249 -27.95 14.99 45.36
CA LEU A 249 -28.29 15.06 43.94
C LEU A 249 -27.02 14.96 43.08
N PHE A 250 -26.95 13.96 42.20
CA PHE A 250 -25.88 13.82 41.21
C PHE A 250 -26.41 14.19 39.82
N VAL A 251 -25.82 15.21 39.21
CA VAL A 251 -26.13 15.64 37.85
C VAL A 251 -24.94 15.31 36.96
N THR A 252 -25.12 14.45 35.97
CA THR A 252 -24.12 14.19 34.93
C THR A 252 -24.63 14.77 33.61
N ALA A 253 -23.88 15.68 33.00
CA ALA A 253 -24.19 16.23 31.69
C ALA A 253 -23.04 15.92 30.72
N ALA A 254 -23.36 15.63 29.46
CA ALA A 254 -22.38 15.37 28.42
C ALA A 254 -22.85 15.94 27.08
N ILE A 255 -21.94 16.56 26.34
CA ILE A 255 -22.14 17.04 24.97
C ILE A 255 -21.00 16.46 24.14
N ALA A 256 -21.31 15.62 23.16
CA ALA A 256 -20.30 14.91 22.40
C ALA A 256 -20.79 14.41 21.05
N ASN A 257 -19.84 14.20 20.14
CA ASN A 257 -20.05 13.49 18.89
C ASN A 257 -19.89 11.99 19.14
N GLN A 258 -20.89 11.20 18.76
CA GLN A 258 -20.83 9.76 18.85
C GLN A 258 -20.00 9.19 17.70
N GLN A 259 -18.93 8.46 18.02
CA GLN A 259 -18.05 7.85 17.02
C GLN A 259 -18.33 6.36 16.79
N SER A 260 -19.34 5.81 17.48
CA SER A 260 -19.72 4.39 17.40
C SER A 260 -21.11 4.21 16.79
N SER A 261 -21.27 3.18 15.95
CA SER A 261 -22.58 2.73 15.48
C SER A 261 -23.00 1.48 16.24
N ARG A 262 -24.24 1.46 16.73
CA ARG A 262 -24.78 0.29 17.43
C ARG A 262 -25.32 -0.70 16.40
N GLN A 263 -24.68 -1.86 16.32
CA GLN A 263 -25.21 -3.00 15.58
C GLN A 263 -25.82 -3.99 16.57
N SER A 264 -27.08 -4.37 16.36
CA SER A 264 -27.73 -5.44 17.11
C SER A 264 -27.80 -6.69 16.25
N LEU A 265 -27.29 -7.79 16.76
CA LEU A 265 -27.41 -9.10 16.13
C LEU A 265 -28.31 -9.98 16.99
N GLY A 266 -29.39 -10.49 16.41
CA GLY A 266 -30.21 -11.52 17.04
C GLY A 266 -29.56 -12.88 16.84
N LEU A 267 -29.04 -13.49 17.91
CA LEU A 267 -28.56 -14.87 17.90
C LEU A 267 -29.69 -15.77 18.39
N GLN A 268 -30.09 -16.76 17.58
CA GLN A 268 -31.12 -17.73 17.94
C GLN A 268 -30.53 -19.13 17.79
N GLY A 269 -30.55 -19.93 18.86
CA GLY A 269 -30.09 -21.33 18.82
C GLY A 269 -28.58 -21.53 18.61
N GLY A 270 -27.74 -20.53 18.91
CA GLY A 270 -26.28 -20.65 18.78
C GLY A 270 -25.72 -20.35 17.38
N ALA A 271 -26.59 -19.99 16.42
CA ALA A 271 -26.19 -19.57 15.09
C ALA A 271 -26.64 -18.13 14.79
N THR A 272 -25.90 -17.46 13.92
CA THR A 272 -26.24 -16.14 13.40
C THR A 272 -27.24 -16.29 12.26
N ASN A 273 -28.49 -15.83 12.47
CA ASN A 273 -29.48 -15.79 11.41
C ASN A 273 -29.35 -14.48 10.62
N THR A 274 -28.91 -14.56 9.36
CA THR A 274 -28.97 -13.45 8.41
C THR A 274 -30.21 -13.59 7.54
N TYR A 275 -31.16 -12.66 7.68
CA TYR A 275 -32.31 -12.60 6.78
C TYR A 275 -31.85 -12.13 5.40
N PHE A 276 -32.31 -12.80 4.35
CA PHE A 276 -32.13 -12.38 2.97
C PHE A 276 -33.51 -12.22 2.33
N GLU A 277 -33.62 -11.24 1.43
CA GLU A 277 -34.79 -10.98 0.62
C GLU A 277 -34.33 -10.95 -0.84
N PHE A 278 -35.07 -11.61 -1.72
CA PHE A 278 -34.86 -11.55 -3.16
C PHE A 278 -36.21 -11.42 -3.84
N LYS A 279 -36.24 -10.71 -4.97
CA LYS A 279 -37.47 -10.55 -5.73
C LYS A 279 -37.59 -11.66 -6.76
N ALA A 280 -38.81 -11.96 -7.17
CA ALA A 280 -39.08 -12.99 -8.18
C ALA A 280 -38.43 -12.68 -9.56
N ASN A 281 -38.13 -11.41 -9.83
CA ASN A 281 -37.43 -10.96 -11.04
C ASN A 281 -35.91 -10.86 -10.85
N ASP A 282 -35.37 -11.05 -9.64
CA ASP A 282 -33.94 -11.04 -9.38
C ASP A 282 -33.36 -12.44 -9.61
N TYR A 283 -33.53 -12.96 -10.82
CA TYR A 283 -32.96 -14.25 -11.23
C TYR A 283 -31.50 -14.08 -11.71
N GLU A 284 -30.70 -15.14 -11.57
CA GLU A 284 -29.31 -15.11 -12.04
C GLU A 284 -29.25 -15.25 -13.57
N GLU A 285 -28.97 -14.15 -14.27
CA GLU A 285 -28.84 -14.12 -15.72
C GLU A 285 -27.54 -14.79 -16.21
N ASN A 286 -27.64 -15.52 -17.32
CA ASN A 286 -26.50 -16.10 -18.06
C ASN A 286 -25.54 -16.97 -17.22
N ARG A 287 -26.01 -17.55 -16.12
CA ARG A 287 -25.26 -18.50 -15.30
C ARG A 287 -25.72 -19.93 -15.49
N HIS A 288 -27.04 -20.10 -15.61
CA HIS A 288 -27.69 -21.40 -15.57
C HIS A 288 -28.20 -21.80 -16.94
N PHE A 289 -27.77 -22.96 -17.43
CA PHE A 289 -28.09 -23.43 -18.78
C PHE A 289 -28.62 -24.85 -18.77
N LEU A 290 -29.60 -25.13 -19.62
CA LEU A 290 -30.03 -26.50 -19.92
C LEU A 290 -29.28 -27.00 -21.14
N LEU A 291 -28.87 -28.26 -21.12
CA LEU A 291 -27.94 -28.79 -22.12
C LEU A 291 -28.54 -28.98 -23.52
N ALA A 292 -29.86 -29.17 -23.62
CA ALA A 292 -30.59 -29.39 -24.86
C ALA A 292 -32.08 -29.03 -24.70
N GLN A 293 -32.81 -28.86 -25.80
CA GLN A 293 -34.26 -28.61 -25.78
C GLN A 293 -35.02 -29.75 -25.10
N PHE A 294 -34.56 -30.99 -25.26
CA PHE A 294 -35.12 -32.16 -24.56
C PHE A 294 -35.17 -31.98 -23.03
N PHE A 295 -34.11 -31.45 -22.43
CA PHE A 295 -34.05 -31.22 -20.98
C PHE A 295 -34.96 -30.07 -20.57
N ARG A 296 -35.11 -29.04 -21.42
CA ARG A 296 -36.04 -27.92 -21.21
C ARG A 296 -37.50 -28.35 -21.22
N GLU A 297 -37.90 -29.17 -22.18
CA GLU A 297 -39.29 -29.66 -22.29
C GLU A 297 -39.65 -30.62 -21.15
N ASN A 298 -38.68 -31.45 -20.70
CA ASN A 298 -38.91 -32.44 -19.65
C ASN A 298 -38.61 -31.95 -18.23
N PHE A 299 -38.06 -30.75 -18.05
CA PHE A 299 -37.66 -30.21 -16.74
C PHE A 299 -38.79 -30.25 -15.70
N LYS A 300 -39.98 -29.79 -16.08
CA LYS A 300 -41.17 -29.75 -15.20
C LYS A 300 -41.63 -31.15 -14.79
N ASN A 301 -41.57 -32.11 -15.73
CA ASN A 301 -41.97 -33.49 -15.47
C ASN A 301 -40.94 -34.19 -14.57
N ALA A 302 -39.66 -33.92 -14.77
CA ALA A 302 -38.57 -34.48 -13.96
C ALA A 302 -38.59 -33.99 -12.51
N MET A 303 -39.01 -32.73 -12.28
CA MET A 303 -39.08 -32.12 -10.95
C MET A 303 -40.44 -32.20 -10.25
N LYS A 304 -41.41 -32.92 -10.82
CA LYS A 304 -42.79 -32.94 -10.29
C LYS A 304 -42.90 -33.57 -8.89
N ASP A 305 -42.17 -34.65 -8.64
CA ASP A 305 -42.29 -35.48 -7.42
C ASP A 305 -41.02 -35.41 -6.54
N LEU A 306 -40.53 -34.20 -6.23
CA LEU A 306 -39.37 -34.02 -5.35
C LEU A 306 -39.61 -34.70 -3.98
N PRO A 307 -38.62 -35.41 -3.41
CA PRO A 307 -37.19 -35.43 -3.78
C PRO A 307 -36.80 -36.44 -4.89
N ARG A 308 -37.72 -37.24 -5.42
CA ARG A 308 -37.40 -38.23 -6.48
C ARG A 308 -37.44 -37.56 -7.85
N VAL A 309 -36.29 -37.47 -8.51
CA VAL A 309 -36.19 -36.95 -9.88
C VAL A 309 -36.70 -37.98 -10.88
N ASN A 310 -37.75 -37.64 -11.64
CA ASN A 310 -38.36 -38.50 -12.65
C ASN A 310 -37.69 -38.32 -14.02
N SER A 311 -36.44 -38.76 -14.15
CA SER A 311 -35.67 -38.70 -15.41
C SER A 311 -35.26 -40.09 -15.87
N LEU A 312 -35.33 -40.31 -17.19
CA LEU A 312 -34.89 -41.55 -17.85
C LEU A 312 -33.47 -41.43 -18.43
N VAL A 313 -32.81 -40.29 -18.24
CA VAL A 313 -31.50 -39.97 -18.82
C VAL A 313 -30.49 -39.72 -17.72
N GLN A 314 -29.25 -40.16 -17.95
CA GLN A 314 -28.10 -39.88 -17.08
C GLN A 314 -26.90 -39.45 -17.92
N ILE A 315 -26.37 -38.27 -17.62
CA ILE A 315 -25.17 -37.72 -18.25
C ILE A 315 -23.94 -38.30 -17.55
N LEU A 316 -23.12 -39.00 -18.31
CA LEU A 316 -21.90 -39.63 -17.81
C LEU A 316 -20.67 -38.70 -17.89
N ARG A 317 -20.65 -37.80 -18.86
CA ARG A 317 -19.55 -36.87 -19.11
C ARG A 317 -20.07 -35.57 -19.70
N LEU A 318 -19.57 -34.45 -19.19
CA LEU A 318 -19.82 -33.12 -19.71
C LEU A 318 -18.47 -32.41 -19.93
N GLU A 319 -18.35 -31.68 -21.03
CA GLU A 319 -17.24 -30.77 -21.28
C GLU A 319 -17.81 -29.42 -21.68
N VAL A 320 -17.35 -28.37 -21.00
CA VAL A 320 -17.82 -27.00 -21.23
C VAL A 320 -16.66 -26.15 -21.72
N TRP A 321 -16.92 -25.36 -22.74
CA TRP A 321 -15.93 -24.52 -23.42
C TRP A 321 -16.41 -23.07 -23.40
N VAL A 322 -15.54 -22.15 -22.97
CA VAL A 322 -15.85 -20.70 -22.88
C VAL A 322 -14.80 -19.91 -23.65
N THR A 323 -15.20 -18.81 -24.27
CA THR A 323 -14.31 -17.90 -25.01
C THR A 323 -13.12 -17.47 -24.14
N ASN A 324 -11.91 -17.65 -24.67
CA ASN A 324 -10.68 -17.33 -23.96
C ASN A 324 -10.35 -15.84 -24.06
N ARG A 325 -10.89 -15.04 -23.12
CA ARG A 325 -10.63 -13.58 -23.07
C ARG A 325 -9.31 -13.22 -22.40
N ASN A 326 -8.80 -14.08 -21.52
CA ASN A 326 -7.65 -13.79 -20.66
C ASN A 326 -6.33 -14.35 -21.21
N GLY A 327 -6.33 -14.90 -22.43
CA GLY A 327 -5.13 -15.46 -23.05
C GLY A 327 -4.56 -16.68 -22.33
N SER A 328 -5.41 -17.52 -21.73
CA SER A 328 -4.98 -18.79 -21.15
C SER A 328 -4.31 -19.67 -22.20
N THR A 329 -3.25 -20.40 -21.84
CA THR A 329 -2.47 -21.24 -22.77
C THR A 329 -2.75 -22.73 -22.62
N THR A 330 -3.47 -23.14 -21.58
CA THR A 330 -3.74 -24.56 -21.26
C THR A 330 -5.10 -25.00 -21.79
N GLU A 331 -5.14 -26.18 -22.44
CA GLU A 331 -6.36 -26.79 -23.00
C GLU A 331 -7.24 -25.81 -23.79
N THR A 332 -6.62 -25.05 -24.70
CA THR A 332 -7.32 -24.13 -25.61
C THR A 332 -7.40 -24.69 -27.02
N ARG A 333 -8.49 -24.38 -27.73
CA ARG A 333 -8.69 -24.76 -29.13
C ARG A 333 -9.72 -23.86 -29.80
N ASP A 334 -9.71 -23.84 -31.14
CA ASP A 334 -10.83 -23.31 -31.91
C ASP A 334 -12.04 -24.23 -31.76
N VAL A 335 -13.18 -23.65 -31.40
CA VAL A 335 -14.46 -24.36 -31.27
C VAL A 335 -15.52 -23.61 -32.08
N VAL A 336 -16.39 -24.39 -32.72
CA VAL A 336 -17.60 -23.86 -33.34
C VAL A 336 -18.79 -24.42 -32.57
N GLY A 337 -19.53 -23.53 -31.90
CA GLY A 337 -20.80 -23.85 -31.28
C GLY A 337 -21.90 -23.84 -32.33
N LEU A 338 -22.73 -24.88 -32.37
CA LEU A 338 -23.85 -25.03 -33.30
C LEU A 338 -25.13 -25.12 -32.46
N MET A 339 -26.09 -24.24 -32.73
CA MET A 339 -27.31 -24.12 -31.92
C MET A 339 -28.19 -25.38 -32.02
N ASP A 340 -28.39 -25.89 -33.23
CA ASP A 340 -29.32 -27.00 -33.50
C ASP A 340 -28.63 -28.38 -33.47
N LEU A 341 -27.37 -28.49 -33.04
CA LEU A 341 -26.66 -29.78 -33.10
C LEU A 341 -27.30 -30.82 -32.17
N GLY A 342 -27.74 -31.93 -32.76
CA GLY A 342 -28.32 -33.06 -32.04
C GLY A 342 -29.72 -32.80 -31.46
N GLU A 343 -30.35 -31.67 -31.83
CA GLU A 343 -31.73 -31.36 -31.48
C GLU A 343 -32.71 -32.05 -32.43
N ARG A 344 -33.79 -32.60 -31.86
CA ARG A 344 -34.85 -33.26 -32.64
C ARG A 344 -35.66 -32.26 -33.47
N ASN A 345 -35.98 -31.11 -32.88
CA ASN A 345 -36.77 -30.04 -33.49
C ASN A 345 -35.84 -28.84 -33.73
N PRO A 346 -35.06 -28.84 -34.83
CA PRO A 346 -34.15 -27.73 -35.12
C PRO A 346 -34.94 -26.44 -35.37
N PHE A 347 -34.37 -25.30 -34.96
CA PHE A 347 -34.96 -23.99 -35.23
C PHE A 347 -34.78 -23.58 -36.69
N ASN A 348 -33.63 -23.88 -37.29
CA ASN A 348 -33.36 -23.55 -38.70
C ASN A 348 -34.04 -24.57 -39.63
N PRO A 349 -34.93 -24.15 -40.56
CA PRO A 349 -35.66 -25.04 -41.46
C PRO A 349 -34.78 -25.76 -42.49
N SER A 350 -33.54 -25.31 -42.68
CA SER A 350 -32.55 -25.97 -43.57
C SER A 350 -32.03 -27.27 -42.96
N ILE A 351 -32.18 -27.45 -41.65
CA ILE A 351 -31.79 -28.65 -40.91
C ILE A 351 -33.02 -29.56 -40.80
N GLN A 352 -32.86 -30.80 -41.21
CA GLN A 352 -33.95 -31.78 -41.19
C GLN A 352 -33.74 -32.78 -40.05
N SER A 353 -34.82 -33.01 -39.29
CA SER A 353 -34.88 -34.07 -38.29
C SER A 353 -34.85 -35.44 -38.96
N GLN A 354 -34.05 -36.36 -38.44
CA GLN A 354 -33.87 -37.71 -38.98
C GLN A 354 -34.46 -38.80 -38.07
N THR A 355 -35.04 -38.42 -36.93
CA THR A 355 -35.48 -39.36 -35.90
C THR A 355 -36.80 -38.98 -35.25
N ASN A 356 -37.48 -39.99 -34.72
CA ASN A 356 -38.64 -39.82 -33.84
C ASN A 356 -38.30 -40.01 -32.35
N LEU A 357 -37.05 -40.34 -32.03
CA LEU A 357 -36.59 -40.46 -30.64
C LEU A 357 -36.59 -39.09 -29.96
N ALA A 358 -37.03 -39.04 -28.71
CA ALA A 358 -37.10 -37.80 -27.95
C ALA A 358 -35.73 -37.32 -27.43
N PHE A 359 -34.79 -38.22 -27.22
CA PHE A 359 -33.48 -37.90 -26.64
C PHE A 359 -32.57 -37.19 -27.65
N PRO A 360 -31.71 -36.25 -27.22
CA PRO A 360 -30.75 -35.59 -28.09
C PRO A 360 -29.55 -36.50 -28.36
N PHE A 361 -29.13 -36.60 -29.62
CA PHE A 361 -27.93 -37.31 -30.05
C PHE A 361 -27.45 -36.77 -31.39
N ASN A 362 -26.18 -37.00 -31.73
CA ASN A 362 -25.55 -36.36 -32.91
C ASN A 362 -26.28 -36.60 -34.24
N ASP A 363 -26.93 -37.76 -34.40
CA ASP A 363 -27.69 -38.13 -35.61
C ASP A 363 -29.20 -37.85 -35.48
N ALA A 364 -29.63 -37.06 -34.48
CA ALA A 364 -31.04 -36.65 -34.38
C ALA A 364 -31.47 -35.80 -35.57
N ASN A 365 -30.52 -35.09 -36.19
CA ASN A 365 -30.72 -34.32 -37.41
C ASN A 365 -29.53 -34.46 -38.37
N ASN A 366 -29.69 -33.93 -39.58
CA ASN A 366 -28.70 -34.04 -40.64
C ASN A 366 -27.44 -33.16 -40.45
N LEU A 367 -27.40 -32.28 -39.43
CA LEU A 367 -26.33 -31.27 -39.27
C LEU A 367 -24.96 -31.91 -39.03
N TYR A 368 -24.89 -32.88 -38.12
CA TYR A 368 -23.62 -33.53 -37.77
C TYR A 368 -23.00 -34.26 -38.97
N ARG A 369 -23.84 -34.98 -39.74
CA ARG A 369 -23.40 -35.71 -40.94
C ARG A 369 -22.93 -34.78 -42.05
N ASN A 370 -23.61 -33.66 -42.27
CA ASN A 370 -23.20 -32.66 -43.26
C ASN A 370 -21.84 -32.01 -42.93
N ILE A 371 -21.53 -31.88 -41.64
CA ILE A 371 -20.25 -31.32 -41.17
C ILE A 371 -19.12 -32.33 -41.26
N ILE A 372 -19.33 -33.57 -40.80
CA ILE A 372 -18.27 -34.58 -40.70
C ILE A 372 -17.86 -35.15 -42.06
N ASN A 373 -18.77 -35.17 -43.03
CA ASN A 373 -18.50 -35.69 -44.37
C ASN A 373 -17.60 -34.75 -45.21
N ASP A 374 -17.38 -33.51 -44.75
CA ASP A 374 -16.52 -32.54 -45.43
C ASP A 374 -15.29 -32.19 -44.57
N PRO A 375 -14.08 -32.58 -44.98
CA PRO A 375 -12.85 -32.27 -44.25
C PRO A 375 -12.61 -30.76 -44.05
N SER A 376 -13.14 -29.90 -44.92
CA SER A 376 -12.98 -28.44 -44.82
C SER A 376 -13.69 -27.84 -43.59
N SER A 377 -14.70 -28.53 -43.05
CA SER A 377 -15.39 -28.12 -41.82
C SER A 377 -14.51 -28.17 -40.58
N ARG A 378 -13.40 -28.91 -40.61
CA ARG A 378 -12.40 -28.96 -39.53
C ARG A 378 -11.37 -27.84 -39.64
N ASN A 379 -11.31 -27.14 -40.77
CA ASN A 379 -10.39 -26.03 -40.97
C ASN A 379 -10.99 -24.72 -40.43
N SER A 380 -10.36 -24.18 -39.39
CA SER A 380 -10.75 -22.92 -38.73
C SER A 380 -10.95 -21.76 -39.72
N SER A 381 -10.16 -21.68 -40.80
CA SER A 381 -10.26 -20.59 -41.76
C SER A 381 -11.40 -20.73 -42.77
N GLN A 382 -11.92 -21.95 -42.99
CA GLN A 382 -12.91 -22.24 -44.04
C GLN A 382 -14.30 -22.60 -43.48
N VAL A 383 -14.38 -22.98 -42.20
CA VAL A 383 -15.61 -23.45 -41.55
C VAL A 383 -16.75 -22.42 -41.62
N THR A 384 -16.46 -21.13 -41.50
CA THR A 384 -17.47 -20.06 -41.56
C THR A 384 -18.14 -19.98 -42.92
N THR A 385 -17.35 -20.00 -44.00
CA THR A 385 -17.85 -20.01 -45.38
C THR A 385 -18.64 -21.29 -45.69
N LYS A 386 -18.20 -22.43 -45.16
CA LYS A 386 -18.90 -23.71 -45.34
C LYS A 386 -20.26 -23.73 -44.63
N LEU A 387 -20.31 -23.33 -43.37
CA LEU A 387 -21.57 -23.28 -42.61
C LEU A 387 -22.55 -22.28 -43.23
N ALA A 388 -22.04 -21.15 -43.74
CA ALA A 388 -22.85 -20.21 -44.52
C ALA A 388 -23.42 -20.84 -45.80
N SER A 389 -22.64 -21.69 -46.50
CA SER A 389 -23.14 -22.42 -47.68
C SER A 389 -24.22 -23.46 -47.36
N LEU A 390 -24.31 -23.92 -46.10
CA LEU A 390 -25.37 -24.80 -45.60
C LEU A 390 -26.63 -24.03 -45.18
N GLY A 391 -26.67 -22.71 -45.38
CA GLY A 391 -27.80 -21.86 -45.00
C GLY A 391 -27.80 -21.43 -43.53
N LEU A 392 -26.68 -21.61 -42.82
CA LEU A 392 -26.54 -21.21 -41.41
C LEU A 392 -26.04 -19.77 -41.29
N ARG A 393 -26.58 -19.02 -40.35
CA ARG A 393 -26.19 -17.64 -40.06
C ARG A 393 -25.23 -17.59 -38.88
N ALA A 394 -24.15 -16.81 -39.02
CA ALA A 394 -23.22 -16.55 -37.92
C ALA A 394 -23.94 -15.81 -36.77
N VAL A 395 -23.52 -16.04 -35.52
CA VAL A 395 -24.09 -15.54 -34.26
C VAL A 395 -25.49 -16.09 -33.93
N GLN A 396 -26.31 -16.39 -34.93
CA GLN A 396 -27.65 -16.96 -34.74
C GLN A 396 -27.64 -18.49 -34.68
N ASP A 397 -27.11 -19.15 -35.71
CA ASP A 397 -27.13 -20.61 -35.82
C ASP A 397 -25.79 -21.24 -35.41
N PHE A 398 -24.70 -20.50 -35.59
CA PHE A 398 -23.37 -20.94 -35.18
C PHE A 398 -22.47 -19.78 -34.74
N GLU A 399 -21.52 -20.07 -33.87
CA GLU A 399 -20.53 -19.11 -33.39
C GLU A 399 -19.15 -19.76 -33.36
N LYS A 400 -18.15 -19.13 -34.01
CA LYS A 400 -16.76 -19.57 -33.99
C LYS A 400 -15.98 -18.76 -32.97
N THR A 401 -15.36 -19.42 -32.00
CA THR A 401 -14.50 -18.75 -31.02
C THR A 401 -13.25 -19.57 -30.68
N PHE A 402 -12.21 -18.87 -30.23
CA PHE A 402 -11.08 -19.50 -29.56
C PHE A 402 -11.47 -19.72 -28.09
N ALA A 403 -11.65 -20.97 -27.69
CA ALA A 403 -12.21 -21.34 -26.39
C ALA A 403 -11.19 -22.05 -25.50
N ARG A 404 -11.37 -21.93 -24.19
CA ARG A 404 -10.69 -22.72 -23.16
C ARG A 404 -11.68 -23.70 -22.54
N LYS A 405 -11.19 -24.86 -22.12
CA LYS A 405 -11.98 -25.81 -21.35
C LYS A 405 -12.20 -25.31 -19.92
N LEU A 406 -13.41 -25.53 -19.39
CA LEU A 406 -13.70 -25.37 -17.97
C LEU A 406 -13.42 -26.67 -17.21
N LEU A 407 -12.96 -26.53 -15.96
CA LEU A 407 -12.70 -27.67 -15.09
C LEU A 407 -13.97 -28.03 -14.30
N ALA A 408 -14.40 -29.29 -14.40
CA ALA A 408 -15.55 -29.79 -13.64
C ALA A 408 -15.31 -29.63 -12.13
N TYR A 409 -16.38 -29.29 -11.39
CA TYR A 409 -16.41 -29.05 -9.93
C TYR A 409 -15.72 -27.77 -9.44
N ASN A 410 -14.77 -27.22 -10.19
CA ASN A 410 -14.13 -25.93 -9.87
C ASN A 410 -14.83 -24.77 -10.58
N ASP A 411 -14.99 -24.88 -11.90
CA ASP A 411 -15.51 -23.80 -12.74
C ASP A 411 -17.01 -23.92 -12.99
N TYR A 412 -17.55 -25.14 -12.92
CA TYR A 412 -18.98 -25.40 -13.12
C TYR A 412 -19.44 -26.66 -12.39
N GLN A 413 -20.75 -26.71 -12.13
CA GLN A 413 -21.45 -27.87 -11.61
C GLN A 413 -22.59 -28.25 -12.56
N PHE A 414 -22.94 -29.53 -12.62
CA PHE A 414 -24.07 -29.97 -13.42
C PHE A 414 -24.86 -31.08 -12.76
N ASN A 415 -26.17 -31.12 -13.03
CA ASN A 415 -27.03 -32.21 -12.60
C ASN A 415 -27.13 -33.26 -13.71
N PRO A 416 -26.64 -34.50 -13.48
CA PRO A 416 -26.58 -35.52 -14.52
C PRO A 416 -27.95 -36.07 -14.93
N GLN A 417 -28.99 -35.95 -14.10
CA GLN A 417 -30.33 -36.47 -14.39
C GLN A 417 -31.20 -35.45 -15.13
N ILE A 418 -31.06 -34.17 -14.79
CA ILE A 418 -31.90 -33.09 -15.32
C ILE A 418 -31.23 -32.36 -16.49
N GLY A 419 -29.93 -32.52 -16.69
CA GLY A 419 -29.20 -31.85 -17.77
C GLY A 419 -29.15 -30.35 -17.61
N TYR A 420 -28.78 -29.93 -16.41
CA TYR A 420 -28.63 -28.53 -15.99
C TYR A 420 -27.18 -28.23 -15.64
N LEU A 421 -26.66 -27.10 -16.12
CA LEU A 421 -25.31 -26.57 -15.91
C LEU A 421 -25.41 -25.26 -15.11
N SER A 422 -24.54 -25.09 -14.11
CA SER A 422 -24.42 -23.90 -13.26
C SER A 422 -22.97 -23.51 -13.00
#